data_AF-A0A8J5CZQ0-F1
#
_entry.id   AF-A0A8J5CZQ0-F1
#
_cell.length_a   1.000
_cell.length_b   1.000
_cell.length_c   1.000
_cell.angle_alpha   90.00
_cell.angle_beta   90.00
_cell.angle_gamma   90.00
#
_symmetry.space_group_name_H-M   'P 1'
#
loop_
_entity.id
_entity.type
_entity.pdbx_description
1 polymer ?
#
loop_
_entity_poly.entity_id
_entity_poly.type
_entity_poly.pdbx_seq_one_letter_code
_entity_poly.pdbx_strand_id
1 'polypeptide(L)'
;MTPSSFLGSRQARIPTGRNVAAVVLKEVDEAGVRDKIIAFCFDSTASNTGMVQGACIRIEQELGRSLLWLACRIMSHEVILKDVFEASLGSSSGPDIGIFKRLRDQWSFVDSSQRDGGTSEDLVEFFATNDTASKLKDDALAFLKEL
;
A
#
# COMPACT_ATOMS: atom_id res chain seq x y z
N MET A 1 11.86 -21.74 -0.79
CA MET A 1 11.36 -20.41 -1.19
C MET A 1 12.49 -19.71 -1.93
N THR A 2 12.33 -19.32 -3.19
CA THR A 2 13.35 -18.50 -3.87
C THR A 2 13.36 -17.11 -3.25
N PRO A 3 14.53 -16.49 -3.01
CA PRO A 3 14.61 -15.13 -2.49
C PRO A 3 13.85 -14.17 -3.41
N SER A 4 13.17 -13.18 -2.83
CA SER A 4 12.62 -12.06 -3.59
C SER A 4 13.77 -11.23 -4.14
N SER A 5 13.75 -10.98 -5.45
CA SER A 5 14.73 -10.11 -6.11
C SER A 5 14.07 -8.78 -6.42
N PHE A 6 14.67 -7.70 -5.92
CA PHE A 6 14.28 -6.34 -6.30
C PHE A 6 14.78 -6.03 -7.71
N LEU A 7 13.87 -5.71 -8.62
CA LEU A 7 14.23 -5.41 -10.02
C LEU A 7 14.67 -3.95 -10.20
N GLY A 8 13.98 -3.01 -9.55
CA GLY A 8 14.32 -1.59 -9.61
C GLY A 8 13.24 -0.67 -9.07
N SER A 9 13.57 0.62 -8.97
CA SER A 9 12.62 1.71 -8.71
C SER A 9 12.68 2.70 -9.87
N ARG A 10 11.54 2.94 -10.51
CA ARG A 10 11.41 3.82 -11.67
C ARG A 10 10.25 4.77 -11.46
N GLN A 11 10.43 6.02 -11.89
CA GLN A 11 9.41 7.06 -11.76
C GLN A 11 8.78 7.36 -13.11
N ALA A 12 7.45 7.25 -13.17
CA ALA A 12 6.68 7.82 -14.28
C ALA A 12 6.51 9.33 -14.03
N ARG A 13 7.15 10.18 -14.84
CA ARG A 13 7.09 11.65 -14.71
C ARG A 13 5.66 12.21 -14.69
N ILE A 14 4.73 11.57 -15.41
CA ILE A 14 3.29 11.83 -15.32
C ILE A 14 2.63 10.46 -15.10
N PRO A 15 1.93 10.22 -13.98
CA PRO A 15 1.43 8.90 -13.59
C PRO A 15 0.13 8.51 -14.30
N THR A 16 0.11 8.62 -15.64
CA THR A 16 -0.99 8.04 -16.43
C THR A 16 -0.79 6.54 -16.59
N GLY A 17 -1.86 5.78 -16.80
CA GLY A 17 -1.75 4.33 -16.99
C GLY A 17 -0.86 3.94 -18.18
N ARG A 18 -0.80 4.77 -19.23
CA ARG A 18 0.15 4.59 -20.35
C ARG A 18 1.60 4.68 -19.88
N ASN A 19 1.94 5.73 -19.13
CA ASN A 19 3.33 5.97 -18.72
C ASN A 19 3.77 4.97 -17.66
N VAL A 20 2.88 4.60 -16.74
CA VAL A 20 3.13 3.55 -15.75
C VAL A 20 3.39 2.22 -16.46
N ALA A 21 2.53 1.82 -17.41
CA ALA A 21 2.72 0.60 -18.18
C ALA A 21 4.07 0.60 -18.93
N ALA A 22 4.40 1.69 -19.63
CA ALA A 22 5.65 1.79 -20.38
C ALA A 22 6.90 1.63 -19.50
N VAL A 23 6.89 2.21 -18.30
CA VAL A 23 7.98 2.08 -17.34
C VAL A 23 8.10 0.64 -16.82
N VAL A 24 6.96 0.02 -16.46
CA VAL A 24 6.94 -1.38 -15.98
C VAL A 24 7.44 -2.34 -17.06
N LEU A 25 6.94 -2.21 -18.29
CA LEU A 25 7.33 -3.06 -19.41
C LEU A 25 8.82 -2.96 -19.71
N LYS A 26 9.38 -1.74 -19.70
CA LYS A 26 10.81 -1.53 -19.85
C LYS A 26 11.61 -2.28 -18.78
N GLU A 27 11.20 -2.21 -17.51
CA GLU A 27 11.89 -2.90 -16.42
C GLU A 27 11.81 -4.43 -16.57
N VAL A 28 10.65 -4.93 -17.00
CA VAL A 28 10.40 -6.35 -17.26
C VAL A 28 11.29 -6.88 -18.38
N ASP A 29 11.43 -6.11 -19.46
CA ASP A 29 12.29 -6.44 -20.59
C ASP A 29 13.78 -6.37 -20.20
N GLU A 30 14.20 -5.32 -19.49
CA GLU A 30 15.58 -5.18 -18.97
C GLU A 30 15.97 -6.32 -18.01
N ALA A 31 15.01 -6.82 -17.22
CA ALA A 31 15.21 -7.95 -16.32
C ALA A 31 15.13 -9.32 -17.01
N GLY A 32 14.68 -9.40 -18.27
CA GLY A 32 14.52 -10.67 -18.99
C GLY A 32 13.49 -11.61 -18.38
N VAL A 33 12.42 -11.06 -17.78
CA VAL A 33 11.38 -11.83 -17.05
C VAL A 33 10.01 -11.80 -17.72
N ARG A 34 9.90 -11.26 -18.94
CA ARG A 34 8.65 -11.08 -19.69
C ARG A 34 7.73 -12.32 -19.67
N ASP A 35 8.30 -13.49 -19.94
CA ASP A 35 7.55 -14.76 -20.02
C ASP A 35 7.25 -15.40 -18.66
N LYS A 36 7.82 -14.85 -17.57
CA LYS A 36 7.73 -15.41 -16.21
C LYS A 36 6.71 -14.71 -15.33
N ILE A 37 6.19 -13.55 -15.75
CA ILE A 37 5.19 -12.81 -14.98
C ILE A 37 3.88 -13.59 -14.97
N ILE A 38 3.21 -13.74 -13.84
CA ILE A 38 1.90 -14.41 -13.78
C ILE A 38 0.83 -13.53 -13.12
N ALA A 39 1.25 -12.51 -12.39
CA ALA A 39 0.40 -11.63 -11.62
C ALA A 39 1.04 -10.26 -11.44
N PHE A 40 0.21 -9.25 -11.17
CA PHE A 40 0.63 -7.93 -10.68
C PHE A 40 -0.06 -7.60 -9.38
N CYS A 41 0.68 -6.95 -8.47
CA CYS A 41 0.11 -6.28 -7.31
C CYS A 41 0.18 -4.76 -7.52
N PHE A 42 -0.92 -4.06 -7.30
CA PHE A 42 -1.02 -2.62 -7.60
C PHE A 42 -2.05 -1.93 -6.71
N ASP A 43 -1.89 -0.63 -6.46
CA ASP A 43 -2.94 0.18 -5.82
C ASP A 43 -4.14 0.35 -6.77
N SER A 44 -5.35 0.46 -6.22
CA SER A 44 -6.60 0.47 -6.99
C SER A 44 -6.91 1.81 -7.68
N THR A 45 -5.94 2.71 -7.84
CA THR A 45 -6.18 3.99 -8.54
C THR A 45 -6.57 3.76 -10.01
N ALA A 46 -7.34 4.69 -10.56
CA ALA A 46 -7.81 4.63 -11.94
C ALA A 46 -6.66 4.58 -12.96
N SER A 47 -5.49 5.14 -12.63
CA SER A 47 -4.27 5.02 -13.44
C SER A 47 -3.82 3.58 -13.64
N ASN A 48 -4.06 2.69 -12.67
CA ASN A 48 -3.69 1.28 -12.76
C ASN A 48 -4.85 0.42 -13.28
N THR A 49 -6.07 0.65 -12.78
CA THR A 49 -7.23 -0.23 -12.97
C THR A 49 -8.24 0.23 -14.01
N GLY A 50 -8.11 1.45 -14.56
CA GLY A 50 -9.09 2.02 -15.47
C GLY A 50 -9.34 1.11 -16.69
N MET A 51 -10.62 0.79 -16.94
CA MET A 51 -11.04 -0.18 -17.97
C MET A 51 -10.54 0.11 -19.40
N VAL A 52 -10.21 1.36 -19.73
CA VAL A 52 -9.79 1.76 -21.09
C VAL A 52 -8.33 2.24 -21.11
N GLN A 53 -7.87 2.86 -20.03
CA GLN A 53 -6.57 3.55 -20.01
C GLN A 53 -5.65 3.12 -18.87
N GLY A 54 -6.08 2.18 -18.04
CA GLY A 54 -5.32 1.66 -16.91
C GLY A 54 -4.05 0.94 -17.34
N ALA A 55 -3.02 1.01 -16.49
CA ALA A 55 -1.75 0.36 -16.75
C ALA A 55 -1.89 -1.16 -16.92
N CYS A 56 -2.71 -1.83 -16.10
CA CYS A 56 -2.81 -3.28 -16.10
C CYS A 56 -3.26 -3.83 -17.47
N ILE A 57 -4.30 -3.24 -18.04
CA ILE A 57 -4.82 -3.61 -19.37
C ILE A 57 -3.77 -3.41 -20.45
N ARG A 58 -3.04 -2.30 -20.40
CA ARG A 58 -1.99 -1.99 -21.38
C ARG A 58 -0.83 -2.98 -21.29
N ILE A 59 -0.47 -3.38 -20.08
CA ILE A 59 0.59 -4.38 -19.88
C ILE A 59 0.14 -5.74 -20.43
N GLU A 60 -1.08 -6.18 -20.15
CA GLU A 60 -1.61 -7.43 -20.71
C GLU A 60 -1.67 -7.42 -22.25
N GLN A 61 -2.08 -6.29 -22.83
CA GLN A 61 -2.08 -6.09 -24.29
C GLN A 61 -0.67 -6.21 -24.88
N GLU A 62 0.34 -5.60 -24.25
CA GLU A 62 1.73 -5.67 -24.71
C GLU A 62 2.36 -7.05 -24.49
N LEU A 63 1.99 -7.74 -23.41
CA LEU A 63 2.47 -9.10 -23.13
C LEU A 63 1.70 -10.17 -23.92
N GLY A 64 0.58 -9.81 -24.56
CA GLY A 64 -0.25 -10.71 -25.34
C GLY A 64 -0.96 -11.80 -24.52
N ARG A 65 -1.14 -11.58 -23.22
CA ARG A 65 -1.74 -12.58 -22.30
C ARG A 65 -2.36 -11.93 -21.07
N SER A 66 -3.39 -12.59 -20.54
CA SER A 66 -4.00 -12.22 -19.27
C SER A 66 -3.10 -12.57 -18.08
N LEU A 67 -3.15 -11.75 -17.05
CA LEU A 67 -2.39 -11.87 -15.82
C LEU A 67 -3.33 -11.77 -14.62
N LEU A 68 -2.93 -12.36 -13.50
CA LEU A 68 -3.72 -12.27 -12.27
C LEU A 68 -3.56 -10.87 -11.65
N TRP A 69 -4.69 -10.19 -11.44
CA TRP A 69 -4.72 -8.86 -10.84
C TRP A 69 -4.90 -8.96 -9.33
N LEU A 70 -3.90 -8.50 -8.58
CA LEU A 70 -3.90 -8.47 -7.11
C LEU A 70 -3.99 -7.02 -6.65
N ALA A 71 -5.22 -6.49 -6.57
CA ALA A 71 -5.42 -5.17 -6.02
C ALA A 71 -4.93 -5.11 -4.56
N CYS A 72 -4.10 -4.12 -4.26
CA CYS A 72 -3.51 -3.94 -2.95
C CYS A 72 -4.59 -3.56 -1.93
N ARG A 73 -4.80 -4.42 -0.93
CA ARG A 73 -5.80 -4.22 0.14
C ARG A 73 -5.34 -3.23 1.21
N ILE A 74 -4.07 -2.80 1.17
CA ILE A 74 -3.55 -1.80 2.10
C ILE A 74 -4.34 -0.49 1.98
N MET A 75 -4.76 -0.10 0.77
CA MET A 75 -5.60 1.09 0.58
C MET A 75 -6.94 0.99 1.33
N SER A 76 -7.56 -0.20 1.38
CA SER A 76 -8.79 -0.42 2.15
C SER A 76 -8.56 -0.25 3.64
N HIS A 77 -7.43 -0.78 4.14
CA HIS A 77 -7.03 -0.60 5.54
C HIS A 77 -6.65 0.86 5.84
N GLU A 78 -6.04 1.57 4.89
CA GLU A 78 -5.68 2.98 5.03
C GLU A 78 -6.91 3.87 5.17
N VAL A 79 -7.98 3.63 4.40
CA VAL A 79 -9.25 4.35 4.53
C VAL A 79 -9.89 4.09 5.89
N ILE A 80 -9.99 2.83 6.31
CA ILE A 80 -10.55 2.49 7.62
C ILE A 80 -9.71 3.13 8.74
N LEU A 81 -8.39 3.04 8.64
CA LEU A 81 -7.49 3.63 9.62
C LEU A 81 -7.64 5.14 9.66
N LYS A 82 -7.79 5.79 8.50
CA LYS A 82 -8.05 7.22 8.40
C LYS A 82 -9.37 7.59 9.10
N ASP A 83 -10.45 6.88 8.82
CA ASP A 83 -11.77 7.18 9.41
C ASP A 83 -11.75 6.97 10.93
N VAL A 84 -11.15 5.87 11.40
CA VAL A 84 -10.93 5.58 12.83
C VAL A 84 -10.10 6.69 13.49
N PHE A 85 -9.05 7.14 12.79
CA PHE A 85 -8.19 8.21 13.27
C PHE A 85 -8.94 9.55 13.34
N GLU A 86 -9.71 9.91 12.31
CA GLU A 86 -10.51 11.14 12.28
C GLU A 86 -11.60 11.13 13.36
N ALA A 87 -12.25 9.99 13.58
CA ALA A 87 -13.25 9.83 14.65
C ALA A 87 -12.62 9.96 16.05
N SER A 88 -11.43 9.39 16.24
CA SER A 88 -10.79 9.32 17.57
C SER A 88 -9.99 10.58 17.92
N LEU A 89 -9.36 11.22 16.93
CA LEU A 89 -8.41 12.33 17.12
C LEU A 89 -8.87 13.63 16.46
N GLY A 90 -10.01 13.62 15.77
CA GLY A 90 -10.52 14.75 15.01
C GLY A 90 -9.94 14.84 13.60
N SER A 91 -10.54 15.71 12.78
CA SER A 91 -10.09 15.95 11.41
C SER A 91 -8.66 16.48 11.38
N SER A 92 -7.90 15.98 10.41
CA SER A 92 -6.46 16.10 10.39
C SER A 92 -5.99 16.64 9.03
N SER A 93 -5.14 17.66 9.03
CA SER A 93 -4.75 18.39 7.81
C SER A 93 -3.27 18.25 7.45
N GLY A 94 -2.62 17.14 7.82
CA GLY A 94 -1.29 16.79 7.34
C GLY A 94 -0.31 16.32 8.42
N PRO A 95 1.01 16.27 8.14
CA PRO A 95 2.02 15.64 8.99
C PRO A 95 2.24 16.33 10.35
N ASP A 96 1.55 17.45 10.58
CA ASP A 96 1.67 18.23 11.82
C ASP A 96 0.88 17.66 13.01
N ILE A 97 0.14 16.57 12.82
CA ILE A 97 -0.60 15.90 13.88
C ILE A 97 0.38 15.28 14.87
N GLY A 98 0.12 15.47 16.16
CA GLY A 98 1.06 15.11 17.23
C GLY A 98 1.51 13.64 17.21
N ILE A 99 0.65 12.73 16.76
CA ILE A 99 1.00 11.30 16.69
C ILE A 99 1.99 10.97 15.56
N PHE A 100 1.89 11.63 14.39
CA PHE A 100 2.89 11.45 13.32
C PHE A 100 4.22 12.10 13.67
N LYS A 101 4.21 13.25 14.37
CA LYS A 101 5.43 13.86 14.93
C LYS A 101 6.09 12.92 15.93
N ARG A 102 5.33 12.36 16.88
CA ARG A 102 5.85 11.37 17.83
C ARG A 102 6.37 10.11 17.15
N LEU A 103 5.65 9.56 16.16
CA LEU A 103 6.10 8.39 15.39
C LEU A 103 7.42 8.69 14.66
N ARG A 104 7.52 9.86 14.01
CA ARG A 104 8.76 10.31 13.36
C ARG A 104 9.91 10.42 14.37
N ASP A 105 9.66 11.03 15.52
CA ASP A 105 10.68 11.26 16.54
C ASP A 105 11.10 9.95 17.24
N GLN A 106 10.20 8.95 17.27
CA GLN A 106 10.46 7.61 17.80
C GLN A 106 10.96 6.61 16.73
N TRP A 107 11.01 7.00 15.46
CA TRP A 107 11.33 6.11 14.34
C TRP A 107 12.69 5.40 14.50
N SER A 108 13.66 6.06 15.13
CA SER A 108 14.99 5.49 15.41
C SER A 108 14.99 4.34 16.41
N PHE A 109 13.92 4.18 17.19
CA PHE A 109 13.76 3.10 18.17
C PHE A 109 12.98 1.90 17.62
N VAL A 110 12.37 2.05 16.43
CA VAL A 110 11.72 0.94 15.74
C VAL A 110 12.81 0.06 15.13
N ASP A 111 12.91 -1.18 15.60
CA ASP A 111 13.90 -2.14 15.12
C ASP A 111 13.58 -2.55 13.67
N SER A 112 14.23 -1.88 12.73
CA SER A 112 14.08 -2.14 11.29
C SER A 112 14.70 -3.46 10.82
N SER A 113 15.38 -4.20 11.71
CA SER A 113 15.95 -5.52 11.40
C SER A 113 14.91 -6.63 11.39
N GLN A 114 13.76 -6.43 12.05
CA GLN A 114 12.60 -7.31 12.00
C GLN A 114 11.58 -6.82 10.96
N ARG A 115 11.93 -6.94 9.68
CA ARG A 115 11.03 -6.64 8.57
C ARG A 115 10.39 -7.91 8.01
N ASP A 116 9.87 -8.76 8.89
CA ASP A 116 8.82 -9.69 8.48
C ASP A 116 7.52 -8.88 8.57
N GLY A 117 7.07 -8.39 7.41
CA GLY A 117 5.92 -7.50 7.19
C GLY A 117 5.04 -7.30 8.43
N GLY A 118 5.33 -6.23 9.18
CA GLY A 118 4.74 -5.95 10.50
C GLY A 118 3.25 -6.29 10.53
N THR A 119 2.89 -7.12 11.49
CA THR A 119 1.52 -7.61 11.62
C THR A 119 0.63 -6.50 12.17
N SER A 120 -0.68 -6.65 12.01
CA SER A 120 -1.65 -5.76 12.66
C SER A 120 -1.47 -5.71 14.18
N GLU A 121 -0.88 -6.76 14.78
CA GLU A 121 -0.66 -6.89 16.22
C GLU A 121 0.46 -5.96 16.71
N ASP A 122 1.53 -5.78 15.93
CA ASP A 122 2.65 -4.89 16.23
C ASP A 122 2.21 -3.41 16.28
N LEU A 123 1.31 -3.02 15.37
CA LEU A 123 0.70 -1.70 15.37
C LEU A 123 -0.22 -1.50 16.58
N VAL A 124 -1.01 -2.53 16.93
CA VAL A 124 -1.92 -2.49 18.08
C VAL A 124 -1.15 -2.33 19.39
N GLU A 125 -0.02 -3.00 19.58
CA GLU A 125 0.81 -2.85 20.78
C GLU A 125 1.44 -1.44 20.88
N PHE A 126 1.90 -0.90 19.74
CA PHE A 126 2.40 0.48 19.67
C PHE A 126 1.32 1.52 20.01
N PHE A 127 0.07 1.30 19.58
CA PHE A 127 -1.03 2.18 19.96
C PHE A 127 -1.50 1.92 21.41
N ALA A 128 -1.57 0.66 21.86
CA ALA A 128 -2.06 0.26 23.19
C ALA A 128 -1.23 0.80 24.36
N THR A 129 0.05 1.11 24.14
CA THR A 129 0.91 1.76 25.14
C THR A 129 0.58 3.23 25.36
N ASN A 130 -0.29 3.83 24.54
CA ASN A 130 -0.85 5.16 24.76
C ASN A 130 -2.29 5.06 25.28
N ASP A 131 -2.59 5.80 26.36
CA ASP A 131 -3.88 5.83 27.09
C ASP A 131 -5.10 6.22 26.21
N THR A 132 -4.86 6.62 24.96
CA THR A 132 -5.87 6.95 23.94
C THR A 132 -6.40 5.72 23.19
N ALA A 133 -5.70 4.57 23.22
CA ALA A 133 -6.01 3.40 22.41
C ALA A 133 -7.15 2.51 22.92
N SER A 134 -7.51 2.63 24.21
CA SER A 134 -8.66 1.94 24.79
C SER A 134 -9.98 2.36 24.11
N LYS A 135 -10.15 3.66 23.84
CA LYS A 135 -11.30 4.18 23.07
C LYS A 135 -11.27 3.78 21.59
N LEU A 136 -10.10 3.87 20.96
CA LEU A 136 -9.88 3.45 19.57
C LEU A 136 -10.25 1.98 19.34
N LYS A 137 -9.94 1.11 20.31
CA LYS A 137 -10.28 -0.32 20.25
C LYS A 137 -11.79 -0.54 20.25
N ASP A 138 -12.53 0.16 21.11
CA ASP A 138 -13.98 0.00 21.23
C ASP A 138 -14.72 0.55 19.99
N ASP A 139 -14.29 1.71 19.47
CA ASP A 139 -14.88 2.32 18.28
C ASP A 139 -14.57 1.51 17.00
N ALA A 140 -13.34 1.02 16.85
CA ALA A 140 -12.98 0.15 15.72
C ALA A 140 -13.73 -1.19 15.77
N LEU A 141 -13.93 -1.76 16.96
CA LEU A 141 -14.66 -3.01 17.14
C LEU A 141 -16.17 -2.85 16.88
N ALA A 142 -16.75 -1.66 17.13
CA ALA A 142 -18.12 -1.35 16.80
C ALA A 142 -18.32 -1.20 15.28
N PHE A 143 -17.41 -0.49 14.60
CA PHE A 143 -17.44 -0.31 13.15
C PHE A 143 -17.31 -1.64 12.37
N LEU A 144 -16.40 -2.52 12.80
CA LEU A 144 -16.19 -3.83 12.18
C LEU A 144 -17.38 -4.80 12.32
N LYS A 145 -18.31 -4.54 13.24
CA LYS A 145 -19.54 -5.35 13.43
C LYS A 145 -20.68 -4.93 12.50
N GLU A 146 -20.57 -3.77 11.84
CA GLU A 146 -21.58 -3.27 10.89
C GLU A 146 -21.22 -3.56 9.42
N LEU A 147 -20.08 -4.23 9.18
CA LEU A 147 -19.65 -4.79 7.88
C LEU A 147 -19.98 -6.28 7.79
#